data_AF-Q8RW61-F1
#
_entry.id   AF-Q8RW61-F1
#
_cell.length_a   1.000
_cell.length_b   1.000
_cell.length_c   1.000
_cell.angle_alpha   90.00
_cell.angle_beta   90.00
_cell.angle_gamma   90.00
#
_symmetry.space_group_name_H-M   'P 1'
#
loop_
_entity.id
_entity.type
_entity.pdbx_description
1 polymer ?
#
loop_
_entity_poly.entity_id
_entity_poly.type
_entity_poly.pdbx_seq_one_letter_code
_entity_poly.pdbx_strand_id
1 'polypeptide(L)'
;MATPSLISETETWKDLKAHLEGIKKTHLRELMGDTERCQSMMVEFDNIFLDYSRQQASPDTINKLYKLADEAHLKQKIDRMYNGDHINSTENRSVLHVALRAPRNSAICSDGKNVVPDVWNVLDKIKDFSERVRSGSWVGATGKELKDVIAVGIGGSFLGPLFVHTALQTDPEASKNARGRELRFLANVDPIDAARNISGLNPETTLVVVVSKTFTTAETMLNARTLREWISSALGVSAVAKHMVAVSTNLPLVEKFGIDPNNAFAFWDWVGGRYSVCSAVGVLPLSLQYGFAVVEKFLQGAHSIDQHFSSAPFEKNIPVLLGLLSVWNVSFLGYPARAILPYSQALEKLAPHIQQVSMESNGKGVSIDGLPLPFESGEI
;
A
#
# COMPACT_ATOMS: atom_id res chain seq x y z
N MET A 1 -16.80 2.73 34.68
CA MET A 1 -15.87 2.48 33.56
C MET A 1 -14.63 3.31 33.83
N ALA A 2 -13.43 2.74 33.76
CA ALA A 2 -12.21 3.52 33.94
C ALA A 2 -12.14 4.61 32.86
N THR A 3 -11.77 5.83 33.23
CA THR A 3 -11.51 6.89 32.26
C THR A 3 -10.40 6.41 31.31
N PRO A 4 -10.59 6.45 29.99
CA PRO A 4 -9.53 6.09 29.06
C PRO A 4 -8.29 6.94 29.35
N SER A 5 -7.13 6.29 29.47
CA SER A 5 -5.85 6.95 29.74
C SER A 5 -4.99 6.88 28.49
N LEU A 6 -4.30 7.98 28.18
CA LEU A 6 -3.41 8.03 27.03
C LEU A 6 -2.12 7.25 27.34
N ILE A 7 -1.53 6.64 26.32
CA ILE A 7 -0.23 5.96 26.45
C ILE A 7 0.85 6.89 27.05
N SER A 8 0.72 8.20 26.82
CA SER A 8 1.60 9.24 27.36
C SER A 8 1.54 9.46 28.87
N GLU A 9 0.53 8.90 29.54
CA GLU A 9 0.31 9.01 30.98
C GLU A 9 0.86 7.79 31.75
N THR A 10 1.16 6.70 31.04
CA THR A 10 1.70 5.46 31.59
C THR A 10 3.08 5.63 32.20
N GLU A 11 3.45 4.74 33.13
CA GLU A 11 4.77 4.77 33.76
C GLU A 11 5.88 4.42 32.76
N THR A 12 5.63 3.52 31.80
CA THR A 12 6.60 3.19 30.74
C THR A 12 6.93 4.40 29.87
N TRP A 13 5.96 5.28 29.62
CA TRP A 13 6.20 6.52 28.89
C TRP A 13 7.02 7.53 29.71
N LYS A 14 6.71 7.68 31.01
CA LYS A 14 7.48 8.52 31.93
C LYS A 14 8.91 8.03 32.09
N ASP A 15 9.10 6.71 32.16
CA ASP A 15 10.42 6.07 32.21
C ASP A 15 11.26 6.40 30.96
N LEU A 16 10.67 6.32 29.75
CA LEU A 16 11.36 6.75 28.52
C LEU A 16 11.68 8.26 28.52
N LYS A 17 10.80 9.11 29.03
CA LYS A 17 11.09 10.55 29.21
C LYS A 17 12.23 10.81 30.18
N ALA A 18 12.30 10.07 31.28
CA ALA A 18 13.42 10.18 32.23
C ALA A 18 14.73 9.66 31.61
N HIS A 19 14.66 8.55 30.88
CA HIS A 19 15.79 7.93 30.16
C HIS A 19 16.41 8.89 29.13
N LEU A 20 15.58 9.66 28.44
CA LEU A 20 16.02 10.66 27.47
C LEU A 20 17.05 11.65 28.02
N GLU A 21 16.94 12.05 29.29
CA GLU A 21 17.88 13.00 29.92
C GLU A 21 19.29 12.42 30.05
N GLY A 22 19.42 11.09 30.13
CA GLY A 22 20.69 10.38 30.02
C GLY A 22 21.19 10.33 28.58
N ILE A 23 20.32 9.92 27.65
CA ILE A 23 20.66 9.78 26.22
C ILE A 23 21.11 11.11 25.58
N LYS A 24 20.54 12.25 25.99
CA LYS A 24 20.95 13.58 25.53
C LYS A 24 22.41 13.93 25.85
N LYS A 25 23.02 13.27 26.84
CA LYS A 25 24.42 13.49 27.25
C LYS A 25 25.42 12.66 26.46
N THR A 26 24.97 11.65 25.73
CA THR A 26 25.83 10.76 24.96
C THR A 26 25.84 11.18 23.50
N HIS A 27 27.01 11.30 22.87
CA HIS A 27 27.06 11.60 21.44
C HIS A 27 26.99 10.30 20.61
N LEU A 28 26.34 10.32 19.44
CA LEU A 28 26.24 9.12 18.58
C LEU A 28 27.62 8.50 18.26
N ARG A 29 28.65 9.34 18.08
CA ARG A 29 30.05 8.88 17.89
C ARG A 29 30.54 7.96 19.02
N GLU A 30 30.15 8.23 20.26
CA GLU A 30 30.51 7.37 21.40
C GLU A 30 29.76 6.03 21.32
N LEU A 31 28.46 6.08 21.02
CA LEU A 31 27.63 4.89 20.80
C LEU A 31 28.13 4.02 19.63
N MET A 32 28.70 4.63 18.60
CA MET A 32 29.30 3.94 17.45
C MET A 32 30.68 3.37 17.76
N GLY A 33 31.33 3.81 18.85
CA GLY A 33 32.60 3.24 19.33
C GLY A 33 32.42 1.90 20.06
N ASP A 34 31.20 1.62 20.53
CA ASP A 34 30.81 0.34 21.13
C ASP A 34 30.47 -0.67 20.02
N THR A 35 31.43 -1.55 19.71
CA THR A 35 31.28 -2.54 18.64
C THR A 35 30.26 -3.62 18.96
N GLU A 36 30.15 -4.04 20.23
CA GLU A 36 29.18 -5.04 20.67
C GLU A 36 27.75 -4.49 20.55
N ARG A 37 27.52 -3.24 20.97
CA ARG A 37 26.24 -2.54 20.74
C ARG A 37 25.91 -2.51 19.26
N CYS A 38 26.84 -2.08 18.40
CA CYS A 38 26.57 -1.95 16.97
C CYS A 38 26.14 -3.28 16.35
N GLN A 39 26.83 -4.37 16.69
CA GLN A 39 26.47 -5.73 16.24
C GLN A 39 25.11 -6.18 16.77
N SER A 40 24.74 -5.80 18.00
CA SER A 40 23.43 -6.11 18.57
C SER A 40 22.27 -5.36 17.91
N MET A 41 22.55 -4.26 17.19
CA MET A 41 21.56 -3.39 16.54
C MET A 41 21.46 -3.64 15.03
N MET A 42 21.53 -4.92 14.67
CA MET A 42 21.38 -5.43 13.31
C MET A 42 20.39 -6.59 13.31
N VAL A 43 19.44 -6.57 12.38
CA VAL A 43 18.45 -7.63 12.18
C VAL A 43 18.36 -7.95 10.70
N GLU A 44 18.27 -9.24 10.39
CA GLU A 44 18.12 -9.73 9.03
C GLU A 44 16.90 -10.64 8.92
N PHE A 45 16.15 -10.49 7.83
CA PHE A 45 15.05 -11.36 7.45
C PHE A 45 14.90 -11.33 5.92
N ASP A 46 14.84 -12.48 5.25
CA ASP A 46 14.63 -12.60 3.80
C ASP A 46 15.49 -11.66 2.93
N ASN A 47 16.80 -11.62 3.20
CA ASN A 47 17.76 -10.72 2.52
C ASN A 47 17.51 -9.22 2.74
N ILE A 48 16.65 -8.85 3.68
CA ILE A 48 16.48 -7.49 4.18
C ILE A 48 17.36 -7.34 5.42
N PHE A 49 18.38 -6.49 5.33
CA PHE A 49 19.25 -6.15 6.44
C PHE A 49 18.87 -4.78 7.01
N LEU A 50 18.45 -4.76 8.28
CA LEU A 50 18.18 -3.54 9.04
C LEU A 50 19.36 -3.25 9.98
N ASP A 51 20.16 -2.24 9.64
CA ASP A 51 21.13 -1.61 10.55
C ASP A 51 20.48 -0.39 11.21
N TYR A 52 20.24 -0.45 12.51
CA TYR A 52 19.74 0.66 13.31
C TYR A 52 20.74 1.15 14.36
N SER A 53 22.01 0.78 14.25
CA SER A 53 23.10 1.17 15.16
C SER A 53 23.32 2.69 15.23
N ARG A 54 22.95 3.41 14.17
CA ARG A 54 23.05 4.88 14.05
C ARG A 54 21.86 5.63 14.67
N GLN A 55 20.95 4.92 15.34
CA GLN A 55 19.93 5.57 16.17
C GLN A 55 20.56 6.11 17.46
N GLN A 56 20.08 7.27 17.92
CA GLN A 56 20.42 7.86 19.22
C GLN A 56 19.73 7.07 20.35
N ALA A 57 20.14 5.81 20.51
CA ALA A 57 19.51 4.82 21.38
C ALA A 57 20.56 3.82 21.88
N SER A 58 20.46 3.42 23.15
CA SER A 58 21.23 2.33 23.75
C SER A 58 20.40 1.03 23.76
N PRO A 59 21.01 -0.14 24.04
CA PRO A 59 20.24 -1.37 24.28
C PRO A 59 19.16 -1.21 25.36
N ASP A 60 19.43 -0.41 26.39
CA ASP A 60 18.43 -0.07 27.42
C ASP A 60 17.28 0.79 26.86
N THR A 61 17.56 1.75 25.96
CA THR A 61 16.50 2.47 25.22
C THR A 61 15.58 1.50 24.49
N ILE A 62 16.16 0.54 23.77
CA ILE A 62 15.42 -0.45 22.98
C ILE A 62 14.56 -1.33 23.89
N ASN A 63 15.11 -1.81 25.02
CA ASN A 63 14.35 -2.59 26.00
C ASN A 63 13.17 -1.79 26.60
N LYS A 64 13.35 -0.50 26.88
CA LYS A 64 12.26 0.37 27.35
C LYS A 64 11.19 0.58 26.28
N LEU A 65 11.57 0.66 25.00
CA LEU A 65 10.61 0.70 23.89
C LEU A 65 9.80 -0.59 23.76
N TYR A 66 10.40 -1.76 23.99
CA TYR A 66 9.63 -3.02 24.04
C TYR A 66 8.62 -3.03 25.18
N LYS A 67 9.01 -2.56 26.38
CA LYS A 67 8.06 -2.39 27.50
C LYS A 67 6.92 -1.45 27.15
N LEU A 68 7.19 -0.36 26.41
CA LEU A 68 6.13 0.52 25.91
C LEU A 68 5.22 -0.19 24.90
N ALA A 69 5.77 -1.04 24.04
CA ALA A 69 5.00 -1.85 23.09
C ALA A 69 4.05 -2.83 23.81
N ASP A 70 4.54 -3.46 24.90
CA ASP A 70 3.77 -4.37 25.74
C ASP A 70 2.65 -3.63 26.49
N GLU A 71 2.95 -2.47 27.08
CA GLU A 71 1.97 -1.59 27.72
C GLU A 71 0.90 -1.11 26.72
N ALA A 72 1.31 -0.82 25.48
CA ALA A 72 0.40 -0.45 24.40
C ALA A 72 -0.39 -1.65 23.83
N HIS A 73 -0.16 -2.87 24.34
CA HIS A 73 -0.75 -4.12 23.88
C HIS A 73 -0.58 -4.34 22.37
N LEU A 74 0.62 -4.06 21.86
CA LEU A 74 0.91 -4.08 20.42
C LEU A 74 0.65 -5.47 19.83
N LYS A 75 1.11 -6.54 20.48
CA LYS A 75 0.92 -7.92 19.99
C LYS A 75 -0.56 -8.27 19.87
N GLN A 76 -1.36 -7.93 20.87
CA GLN A 76 -2.81 -8.15 20.84
C GLN A 76 -3.47 -7.33 19.73
N LYS A 77 -3.04 -6.09 19.49
CA LYS A 77 -3.56 -5.28 18.37
C LYS A 77 -3.22 -5.88 17.00
N ILE A 78 -2.02 -6.44 16.85
CA ILE A 78 -1.63 -7.19 15.65
C ILE A 78 -2.52 -8.42 15.49
N ASP A 79 -2.68 -9.22 16.54
CA ASP A 79 -3.50 -10.44 16.48
C ASP A 79 -4.97 -10.12 16.14
N ARG A 80 -5.53 -9.05 16.72
CA ARG A 80 -6.86 -8.54 16.37
C ARG A 80 -6.98 -8.12 14.91
N MET A 81 -5.95 -7.48 14.34
CA MET A 81 -5.91 -7.18 12.90
C MET A 81 -5.98 -8.46 12.07
N TYR A 82 -5.15 -9.46 12.39
CA TYR A 82 -5.10 -10.74 11.64
C TYR A 82 -6.34 -11.61 11.83
N ASN A 83 -7.03 -11.50 12.96
CA ASN A 83 -8.31 -12.15 13.23
C ASN A 83 -9.49 -11.48 12.52
N GLY A 84 -9.28 -10.29 11.93
CA GLY A 84 -10.31 -9.50 11.27
C GLY A 84 -11.29 -8.85 12.23
N ASP A 85 -10.84 -8.52 13.43
CA ASP A 85 -11.59 -7.64 14.32
C ASP A 85 -11.82 -6.28 13.67
N HIS A 86 -12.89 -5.60 14.10
CA HIS A 86 -13.20 -4.24 13.67
C HIS A 86 -12.32 -3.20 14.38
N ILE A 87 -11.02 -3.23 14.08
CA ILE A 87 -10.02 -2.36 14.71
C ILE A 87 -10.08 -0.92 14.18
N ASN A 88 -10.68 -0.70 13.01
CA ASN A 88 -11.10 0.64 12.58
C ASN A 88 -12.44 0.96 13.23
N SER A 89 -12.41 1.34 14.51
CA SER A 89 -13.60 1.55 15.33
C SER A 89 -14.46 2.72 14.86
N THR A 90 -13.85 3.78 14.32
CA THR A 90 -14.58 4.98 13.87
C THR A 90 -15.47 4.73 12.66
N GLU A 91 -15.11 3.75 11.83
CA GLU A 91 -15.94 3.32 10.69
C GLU A 91 -16.58 1.95 10.90
N ASN A 92 -16.32 1.32 12.07
CA ASN A 92 -16.71 -0.05 12.38
C ASN A 92 -16.34 -1.07 11.28
N ARG A 93 -15.05 -1.13 10.93
CA ARG A 93 -14.54 -2.01 9.85
C ARG A 93 -13.36 -2.85 10.29
N SER A 94 -13.27 -4.04 9.69
CA SER A 94 -12.04 -4.84 9.64
C SER A 94 -10.92 -4.11 8.88
N VAL A 95 -9.66 -4.48 9.12
CA VAL A 95 -8.49 -3.97 8.39
C VAL A 95 -7.63 -5.14 7.92
N LEU A 96 -7.86 -5.61 6.68
CA LEU A 96 -7.43 -6.95 6.25
C LEU A 96 -6.62 -6.94 4.94
N HIS A 97 -5.84 -5.89 4.68
CA HIS A 97 -4.98 -5.83 3.49
C HIS A 97 -3.98 -7.00 3.38
N VAL A 98 -3.66 -7.67 4.50
CA VAL A 98 -2.86 -8.92 4.55
C VAL A 98 -3.56 -10.10 3.85
N ALA A 99 -4.89 -10.14 3.83
CA ALA A 99 -5.66 -11.18 3.14
C ALA A 99 -5.48 -11.13 1.61
N LEU A 100 -5.12 -9.98 1.05
CA LEU A 100 -4.93 -9.77 -0.39
C LEU A 100 -3.74 -10.56 -0.96
N ARG A 101 -2.82 -10.98 -0.11
CA ARG A 101 -1.63 -11.77 -0.47
C ARG A 101 -1.50 -13.05 0.33
N ALA A 102 -2.55 -13.48 1.03
CA ALA A 102 -2.55 -14.73 1.77
C ALA A 102 -2.60 -15.94 0.81
N PRO A 103 -1.94 -17.07 1.17
CA PRO A 103 -2.07 -18.34 0.45
C PRO A 103 -3.52 -18.77 0.27
N ARG A 104 -3.82 -19.48 -0.82
CA ARG A 104 -5.18 -19.97 -1.16
C ARG A 104 -5.87 -20.73 -0.04
N ASN A 105 -5.09 -21.47 0.75
CA ASN A 105 -5.56 -22.34 1.82
C ASN A 105 -5.63 -21.63 3.19
N SER A 106 -5.31 -20.34 3.27
CA SER A 106 -5.43 -19.58 4.51
C SER A 106 -6.89 -19.28 4.87
N ALA A 107 -7.13 -19.12 6.16
CA ALA A 107 -8.40 -18.66 6.69
C ALA A 107 -8.19 -17.33 7.41
N ILE A 108 -8.74 -16.26 6.84
CA ILE A 108 -8.78 -14.92 7.45
C ILE A 108 -10.23 -14.49 7.38
N CYS A 109 -10.85 -14.28 8.55
CA CYS A 109 -12.28 -14.04 8.64
C CYS A 109 -12.58 -12.54 8.81
N SER A 110 -13.68 -12.09 8.22
CA SER A 110 -14.30 -10.80 8.51
C SER A 110 -15.80 -11.07 8.68
N ASP A 111 -16.38 -10.63 9.79
CA ASP A 111 -17.79 -10.92 10.16
C ASP A 111 -18.15 -12.42 10.04
N GLY A 112 -17.24 -13.30 10.49
CA GLY A 112 -17.44 -14.76 10.48
C GLY A 112 -17.29 -15.42 9.11
N LYS A 113 -16.98 -14.68 8.05
CA LYS A 113 -16.75 -15.22 6.70
C LYS A 113 -15.26 -15.20 6.34
N ASN A 114 -14.71 -16.34 5.90
CA ASN A 114 -13.36 -16.37 5.31
C ASN A 114 -13.33 -15.56 4.01
N VAL A 115 -12.50 -14.51 3.95
CA VAL A 115 -12.42 -13.59 2.81
C VAL A 115 -11.40 -14.04 1.75
N VAL A 116 -10.49 -14.97 2.10
CA VAL A 116 -9.42 -15.43 1.20
C VAL A 116 -9.95 -16.06 -0.10
N PRO A 117 -11.02 -16.88 -0.11
CA PRO A 117 -11.60 -17.39 -1.36
C PRO A 117 -12.10 -16.27 -2.29
N ASP A 118 -12.72 -15.22 -1.75
CA ASP A 118 -13.17 -14.08 -2.55
C ASP A 118 -11.98 -13.31 -3.16
N VAL A 119 -10.88 -13.19 -2.40
CA VAL A 119 -9.61 -12.64 -2.89
C VAL A 119 -9.12 -13.42 -4.09
N TRP A 120 -9.00 -14.74 -3.97
CA TRP A 120 -8.48 -15.58 -5.04
C TRP A 120 -9.42 -15.65 -6.25
N ASN A 121 -10.73 -15.57 -6.08
CA ASN A 121 -11.66 -15.44 -7.19
C ASN A 121 -11.36 -14.19 -8.05
N VAL A 122 -11.03 -13.06 -7.42
CA VAL A 122 -10.63 -11.84 -8.13
C VAL A 122 -9.23 -11.99 -8.75
N LEU A 123 -8.27 -12.55 -8.03
CA LEU A 123 -6.91 -12.77 -8.56
C LEU A 123 -6.92 -13.72 -9.77
N ASP A 124 -7.70 -14.80 -9.74
CA ASP A 124 -7.87 -15.74 -10.84
C ASP A 124 -8.53 -15.06 -12.05
N LYS A 125 -9.54 -14.22 -11.82
CA LYS A 125 -10.15 -13.40 -12.86
C LYS A 125 -9.15 -12.43 -13.48
N ILE A 126 -8.30 -11.78 -12.69
CA ILE A 126 -7.24 -10.90 -13.20
C ILE A 126 -6.20 -11.68 -13.99
N LYS A 127 -5.79 -12.86 -13.50
CA LYS A 127 -4.87 -13.74 -14.20
C LYS A 127 -5.40 -14.08 -15.59
N ASP A 128 -6.60 -14.66 -15.67
CA ASP A 128 -7.26 -15.00 -16.94
C ASP A 128 -7.38 -13.78 -17.87
N PHE A 129 -7.90 -12.66 -17.35
CA PHE A 129 -8.10 -11.46 -18.16
C PHE A 129 -6.78 -10.91 -18.70
N SER A 130 -5.75 -10.81 -17.85
CA SER A 130 -4.43 -10.31 -18.25
C SER A 130 -3.74 -11.22 -19.26
N GLU A 131 -3.89 -12.55 -19.14
CA GLU A 131 -3.38 -13.52 -20.10
C GLU A 131 -4.09 -13.40 -21.45
N ARG A 132 -5.42 -13.25 -21.47
CA ARG A 132 -6.18 -13.02 -22.71
C ARG A 132 -5.79 -11.72 -23.41
N VAL A 133 -5.63 -10.63 -22.68
CA VAL A 133 -5.18 -9.33 -23.24
C VAL A 133 -3.76 -9.45 -23.80
N ARG A 134 -2.83 -10.03 -23.03
CA ARG A 134 -1.41 -10.12 -23.42
C ARG A 134 -1.14 -11.11 -24.55
N SER A 135 -1.98 -12.14 -24.71
CA SER A 135 -1.88 -13.12 -25.80
C SER A 135 -2.54 -12.66 -27.10
N GLY A 136 -3.26 -11.52 -27.09
CA GLY A 136 -4.06 -11.07 -28.22
C GLY A 136 -5.39 -11.81 -28.40
N SER A 137 -5.76 -12.71 -27.48
CA SER A 137 -7.07 -13.37 -27.50
C SER A 137 -8.21 -12.40 -27.15
N TRP A 138 -7.90 -11.36 -26.36
CA TRP A 138 -8.76 -10.21 -26.16
C TRP A 138 -8.25 -9.04 -27.02
N VAL A 139 -9.09 -8.61 -27.95
CA VAL A 139 -8.77 -7.54 -28.91
C VAL A 139 -9.69 -6.34 -28.73
N GLY A 140 -9.20 -5.18 -29.15
CA GLY A 140 -9.98 -3.95 -29.22
C GLY A 140 -11.16 -4.03 -30.20
N ALA A 141 -11.90 -2.93 -30.31
CA ALA A 141 -13.06 -2.78 -31.20
C ALA A 141 -12.73 -3.07 -32.66
N THR A 142 -11.49 -2.79 -33.09
CA THR A 142 -11.03 -2.99 -34.47
C THR A 142 -10.31 -4.32 -34.70
N GLY A 143 -10.24 -5.19 -33.68
CA GLY A 143 -9.54 -6.47 -33.76
C GLY A 143 -8.03 -6.40 -33.51
N LYS A 144 -7.49 -5.22 -33.19
CA LYS A 144 -6.07 -5.05 -32.81
C LYS A 144 -5.82 -5.43 -31.35
N GLU A 145 -4.61 -5.89 -31.06
CA GLU A 145 -4.15 -6.19 -29.70
C GLU A 145 -4.07 -4.92 -28.85
N LEU A 146 -4.43 -5.03 -27.56
CA LEU A 146 -4.33 -3.94 -26.60
C LEU A 146 -2.97 -3.99 -25.90
N LYS A 147 -2.08 -3.09 -26.29
CA LYS A 147 -0.69 -3.02 -25.79
C LYS A 147 -0.46 -1.82 -24.87
N ASP A 148 -1.27 -0.78 -25.00
CA ASP A 148 -1.18 0.43 -24.21
C ASP A 148 -2.26 0.40 -23.11
N VAL A 149 -1.92 0.78 -21.89
CA VAL A 149 -2.82 0.79 -20.75
C VAL A 149 -2.77 2.15 -20.07
N ILE A 150 -3.93 2.75 -19.79
CA ILE A 150 -4.04 3.92 -18.91
C ILE A 150 -4.82 3.52 -17.67
N ALA A 151 -4.15 3.50 -16.52
CA ALA A 151 -4.80 3.32 -15.22
C ALA A 151 -5.20 4.69 -14.65
N VAL A 152 -6.49 4.87 -14.36
CA VAL A 152 -7.05 6.13 -13.84
C VAL A 152 -7.43 5.97 -12.38
N GLY A 153 -6.86 6.79 -11.51
CA GLY A 153 -7.14 6.77 -10.08
C GLY A 153 -6.37 7.87 -9.36
N ILE A 154 -6.78 8.20 -8.13
CA ILE A 154 -6.10 9.22 -7.31
C ILE A 154 -5.76 8.66 -5.91
N GLY A 155 -4.75 9.24 -5.26
CA GLY A 155 -4.29 8.83 -3.94
C GLY A 155 -3.88 7.36 -3.92
N GLY A 156 -4.47 6.57 -3.02
CA GLY A 156 -4.18 5.15 -2.88
C GLY A 156 -4.49 4.30 -4.12
N SER A 157 -5.37 4.78 -5.00
CA SER A 157 -5.68 4.12 -6.29
C SER A 157 -4.58 4.31 -7.35
N PHE A 158 -3.56 5.11 -7.04
CA PHE A 158 -2.50 5.53 -7.97
C PHE A 158 -1.10 5.37 -7.38
N LEU A 159 -0.84 5.88 -6.17
CA LEU A 159 0.52 6.01 -5.63
C LEU A 159 1.23 4.67 -5.45
N GLY A 160 0.55 3.68 -4.86
CA GLY A 160 1.11 2.33 -4.68
C GLY A 160 1.36 1.62 -6.02
N PRO A 161 0.36 1.53 -6.91
CA PRO A 161 0.54 0.96 -8.25
C PRO A 161 1.65 1.64 -9.07
N LEU A 162 1.73 2.98 -9.06
CA LEU A 162 2.78 3.74 -9.72
C LEU A 162 4.15 3.42 -9.12
N PHE A 163 4.26 3.33 -7.79
CA PHE A 163 5.49 2.94 -7.13
C PHE A 163 5.98 1.57 -7.60
N VAL A 164 5.12 0.55 -7.55
CA VAL A 164 5.50 -0.81 -7.95
C VAL A 164 5.82 -0.86 -9.45
N HIS A 165 5.07 -0.15 -10.28
CA HIS A 165 5.38 -0.03 -11.71
C HIS A 165 6.77 0.54 -11.94
N THR A 166 7.10 1.70 -11.37
CA THR A 166 8.42 2.33 -11.52
C THR A 166 9.54 1.43 -11.02
N ALA A 167 9.32 0.71 -9.91
CA ALA A 167 10.31 -0.23 -9.38
C ALA A 167 10.57 -1.42 -10.32
N LEU A 168 9.53 -1.96 -10.95
CA LEU A 168 9.64 -3.13 -11.83
C LEU A 168 10.10 -2.80 -13.25
N GLN A 169 10.12 -1.53 -13.68
CA GLN A 169 10.53 -1.16 -15.04
C GLN A 169 11.94 -1.63 -15.40
N THR A 170 12.86 -1.69 -14.42
CA THR A 170 14.26 -2.08 -14.63
C THR A 170 14.56 -3.52 -14.18
N ASP A 171 13.59 -4.24 -13.61
CA ASP A 171 13.77 -5.66 -13.29
C ASP A 171 13.90 -6.47 -14.60
N PRO A 172 14.91 -7.37 -14.74
CA PRO A 172 15.15 -8.07 -16.00
C PRO A 172 13.97 -8.92 -16.49
N GLU A 173 13.26 -9.60 -15.59
CA GLU A 173 12.13 -10.45 -15.95
C GLU A 173 10.90 -9.60 -16.31
N ALA A 174 10.58 -8.62 -15.47
CA ALA A 174 9.48 -7.70 -15.70
C ALA A 174 9.67 -6.89 -16.99
N SER A 175 10.86 -6.34 -17.22
CA SER A 175 11.20 -5.59 -18.43
C SER A 175 11.07 -6.44 -19.69
N LYS A 176 11.53 -7.71 -19.64
CA LYS A 176 11.34 -8.67 -20.74
C LYS A 176 9.86 -8.90 -21.03
N ASN A 177 9.04 -9.10 -19.99
CA ASN A 177 7.61 -9.35 -20.12
C ASN A 177 6.81 -8.10 -20.56
N ALA A 178 7.33 -6.91 -20.32
CA ALA A 178 6.72 -5.63 -20.69
C ALA A 178 7.06 -5.16 -22.11
N ARG A 179 7.92 -5.88 -22.85
CA ARG A 179 8.38 -5.46 -24.17
C ARG A 179 7.21 -5.20 -25.13
N GLY A 180 7.19 -4.01 -25.73
CA GLY A 180 6.16 -3.60 -26.69
C GLY A 180 4.83 -3.18 -26.06
N ARG A 181 4.78 -3.06 -24.71
CA ARG A 181 3.60 -2.62 -23.96
C ARG A 181 3.92 -1.37 -23.15
N GLU A 182 2.91 -0.55 -22.94
CA GLU A 182 3.01 0.67 -22.15
C GLU A 182 1.93 0.72 -21.08
N LEU A 183 2.29 1.13 -19.86
CA LEU A 183 1.36 1.41 -18.77
C LEU A 183 1.59 2.84 -18.31
N ARG A 184 0.53 3.65 -18.35
CA ARG A 184 0.53 5.03 -17.85
C ARG A 184 -0.49 5.18 -16.74
N PHE A 185 -0.27 6.18 -15.90
CA PHE A 185 -1.13 6.48 -14.76
C PHE A 185 -1.64 7.92 -14.85
N LEU A 186 -2.96 8.07 -14.85
CA LEU A 186 -3.67 9.35 -14.88
C LEU A 186 -4.33 9.59 -13.52
N ALA A 187 -3.95 10.68 -12.85
CA ALA A 187 -4.44 10.97 -11.50
C ALA A 187 -5.05 12.36 -11.36
N ASN A 188 -4.32 13.38 -11.80
CA ASN A 188 -4.73 14.75 -11.58
C ASN A 188 -5.93 15.08 -12.45
N VAL A 189 -6.86 15.88 -11.91
CA VAL A 189 -8.04 16.38 -12.64
C VAL A 189 -7.66 17.47 -13.65
N ASP A 190 -6.45 18.05 -13.50
CA ASP A 190 -5.87 18.96 -14.49
C ASP A 190 -5.85 18.31 -15.88
N PRO A 191 -6.48 18.92 -16.91
CA PRO A 191 -6.54 18.35 -18.25
C PRO A 191 -5.16 18.14 -18.90
N ILE A 192 -4.11 18.80 -18.42
CA ILE A 192 -2.74 18.55 -18.87
C ILE A 192 -2.29 17.11 -18.54
N ASP A 193 -2.72 16.54 -17.42
CA ASP A 193 -2.38 15.16 -17.06
C ASP A 193 -3.04 14.18 -18.03
N ALA A 194 -4.32 14.40 -18.36
CA ALA A 194 -5.03 13.62 -19.38
C ALA A 194 -4.36 13.75 -20.76
N ALA A 195 -4.04 14.97 -21.19
CA ALA A 195 -3.37 15.24 -22.46
C ALA A 195 -2.01 14.53 -22.58
N ARG A 196 -1.19 14.57 -21.52
CA ARG A 196 0.09 13.85 -21.46
C ARG A 196 -0.11 12.34 -21.55
N ASN A 197 -1.09 11.80 -20.83
CA ASN A 197 -1.35 10.37 -20.80
C ASN A 197 -1.87 9.82 -22.14
N ILE A 198 -2.66 10.57 -22.90
CA ILE A 198 -3.13 10.12 -24.23
C ILE A 198 -2.17 10.43 -25.38
N SER A 199 -1.24 11.37 -25.19
CA SER A 199 -0.33 11.81 -26.26
C SER A 199 0.50 10.64 -26.81
N GLY A 200 0.46 10.45 -28.13
CA GLY A 200 1.18 9.39 -28.83
C GLY A 200 0.54 7.99 -28.76
N LEU A 201 -0.56 7.82 -28.00
CA LEU A 201 -1.29 6.55 -27.95
C LEU A 201 -2.33 6.44 -29.06
N ASN A 202 -2.59 5.21 -29.52
CA ASN A 202 -3.65 4.91 -30.47
C ASN A 202 -4.88 4.36 -29.72
N PRO A 203 -6.07 4.99 -29.82
CA PRO A 203 -7.29 4.46 -29.21
C PRO A 203 -7.57 2.99 -29.55
N GLU A 204 -7.25 2.54 -30.77
CA GLU A 204 -7.47 1.16 -31.21
C GLU A 204 -6.65 0.11 -30.45
N THR A 205 -5.54 0.51 -29.83
CA THR A 205 -4.62 -0.38 -29.10
C THR A 205 -4.53 -0.05 -27.61
N THR A 206 -5.40 0.84 -27.11
CA THR A 206 -5.37 1.32 -25.72
C THR A 206 -6.50 0.72 -24.89
N LEU A 207 -6.16 0.20 -23.72
CA LEU A 207 -7.10 -0.20 -22.66
C LEU A 207 -7.08 0.81 -21.51
N VAL A 208 -8.25 1.15 -20.98
CA VAL A 208 -8.39 2.02 -19.82
C VAL A 208 -8.86 1.20 -18.62
N VAL A 209 -8.16 1.35 -17.50
CA VAL A 209 -8.52 0.73 -16.21
C VAL A 209 -8.99 1.85 -15.27
N VAL A 210 -10.29 1.92 -14.99
CA VAL A 210 -10.87 2.93 -14.07
C VAL A 210 -10.85 2.39 -12.65
N VAL A 211 -10.08 3.00 -11.76
CA VAL A 211 -9.88 2.55 -10.38
C VAL A 211 -10.53 3.51 -9.40
N SER A 212 -11.70 3.14 -8.87
CA SER A 212 -12.41 3.92 -7.84
C SER A 212 -13.31 3.02 -7.01
N LYS A 213 -13.09 3.02 -5.68
CA LYS A 213 -13.90 2.23 -4.72
C LYS A 213 -15.39 2.51 -4.87
N THR A 214 -15.76 3.78 -4.77
CA THR A 214 -17.16 4.22 -4.82
C THR A 214 -17.66 4.40 -6.24
N PHE A 215 -16.76 4.51 -7.21
CA PHE A 215 -17.04 4.90 -8.59
C PHE A 215 -17.70 6.30 -8.70
N THR A 216 -17.42 7.15 -7.72
CA THR A 216 -17.97 8.51 -7.61
C THR A 216 -16.90 9.58 -7.34
N THR A 217 -15.63 9.20 -7.14
CA THR A 217 -14.51 10.14 -6.91
C THR A 217 -14.45 11.16 -8.04
N ALA A 218 -14.55 12.46 -7.71
CA ALA A 218 -14.80 13.51 -8.70
C ALA A 218 -13.72 13.57 -9.78
N GLU A 219 -12.45 13.56 -9.37
CA GLU A 219 -11.27 13.62 -10.24
C GLU A 219 -11.20 12.38 -11.14
N THR A 220 -11.28 11.19 -10.54
CA THR A 220 -11.24 9.92 -11.27
C THR A 220 -12.36 9.80 -12.28
N MET A 221 -13.60 10.17 -11.91
CA MET A 221 -14.74 10.05 -12.78
C MET A 221 -14.75 11.10 -13.89
N LEU A 222 -14.18 12.30 -13.66
CA LEU A 222 -13.97 13.25 -14.74
C LEU A 222 -12.95 12.72 -15.75
N ASN A 223 -11.79 12.25 -15.28
CA ASN A 223 -10.77 11.65 -16.13
C ASN A 223 -11.29 10.41 -16.90
N ALA A 224 -12.05 9.54 -16.23
CA ALA A 224 -12.67 8.40 -16.88
C ALA A 224 -13.61 8.82 -18.01
N ARG A 225 -14.45 9.85 -17.81
CA ARG A 225 -15.32 10.40 -18.86
C ARG A 225 -14.50 11.00 -20.01
N THR A 226 -13.41 11.70 -19.71
CA THR A 226 -12.49 12.25 -20.73
C THR A 226 -11.89 11.14 -21.60
N LEU A 227 -11.39 10.05 -20.99
CA LEU A 227 -10.84 8.91 -21.75
C LEU A 227 -11.92 8.14 -22.50
N ARG A 228 -13.13 8.02 -21.92
CA ARG A 228 -14.28 7.44 -22.59
C ARG A 228 -14.59 8.22 -23.87
N GLU A 229 -14.66 9.56 -23.79
CA GLU A 229 -14.92 10.42 -24.93
C GLU A 229 -13.80 10.29 -25.99
N TRP A 230 -12.54 10.28 -25.56
CA TRP A 230 -11.40 10.07 -26.45
C TRP A 230 -11.48 8.74 -27.23
N ILE A 231 -11.88 7.65 -26.56
CA ILE A 231 -12.10 6.35 -27.21
C ILE A 231 -13.33 6.39 -28.13
N SER A 232 -14.48 6.87 -27.64
CA SER A 232 -15.74 6.80 -28.38
C SER A 232 -15.77 7.75 -29.57
N SER A 233 -15.12 8.90 -29.49
CA SER A 233 -14.94 9.81 -30.62
C SER A 233 -14.14 9.18 -31.77
N ALA A 234 -13.19 8.29 -31.45
CA ALA A 234 -12.36 7.61 -32.46
C ALA A 234 -12.98 6.30 -32.98
N LEU A 235 -13.62 5.52 -32.12
CA LEU A 235 -14.00 4.12 -32.39
C LEU A 235 -15.51 3.84 -32.28
N GLY A 236 -16.30 4.84 -31.90
CA GLY A 236 -17.73 4.70 -31.60
C GLY A 236 -18.01 4.26 -30.16
N VAL A 237 -19.23 4.53 -29.67
CA VAL A 237 -19.64 4.27 -28.28
C VAL A 237 -19.58 2.79 -27.89
N SER A 238 -19.82 1.88 -28.83
CA SER A 238 -19.74 0.43 -28.59
C SER A 238 -18.32 -0.05 -28.26
N ALA A 239 -17.27 0.73 -28.57
CA ALA A 239 -15.89 0.40 -28.24
C ALA A 239 -15.61 0.42 -26.74
N VAL A 240 -16.39 1.18 -25.95
CA VAL A 240 -16.19 1.33 -24.50
C VAL A 240 -16.14 -0.02 -23.79
N ALA A 241 -17.04 -0.95 -24.12
CA ALA A 241 -17.09 -2.27 -23.49
C ALA A 241 -15.83 -3.14 -23.72
N LYS A 242 -15.07 -2.87 -24.79
CA LYS A 242 -13.81 -3.59 -25.12
C LYS A 242 -12.55 -2.86 -24.67
N HIS A 243 -12.63 -1.54 -24.52
CA HIS A 243 -11.49 -0.66 -24.23
C HIS A 243 -11.49 -0.09 -22.81
N MET A 244 -12.52 -0.35 -22.00
CA MET A 244 -12.58 0.14 -20.63
C MET A 244 -12.99 -0.98 -19.68
N VAL A 245 -12.25 -1.10 -18.58
CA VAL A 245 -12.53 -2.01 -17.45
C VAL A 245 -12.51 -1.24 -16.14
N ALA A 246 -13.09 -1.81 -15.08
CA ALA A 246 -13.22 -1.11 -13.81
C ALA A 246 -12.64 -1.93 -12.65
N VAL A 247 -12.02 -1.24 -11.69
CA VAL A 247 -11.71 -1.77 -10.36
C VAL A 247 -12.61 -1.04 -9.37
N SER A 248 -13.69 -1.70 -8.95
CA SER A 248 -14.74 -1.09 -8.11
C SER A 248 -15.65 -2.15 -7.48
N THR A 249 -16.34 -1.77 -6.41
CA THR A 249 -17.46 -2.55 -5.84
C THR A 249 -18.81 -2.12 -6.37
N ASN A 250 -18.90 -0.97 -7.05
CA ASN A 250 -20.17 -0.37 -7.45
C ASN A 250 -20.58 -0.79 -8.87
N LEU A 251 -20.96 -2.07 -9.03
CA LEU A 251 -21.36 -2.64 -10.32
C LEU A 251 -22.47 -1.84 -11.04
N PRO A 252 -23.52 -1.33 -10.35
CA PRO A 252 -24.54 -0.52 -11.01
C PRO A 252 -24.00 0.75 -11.67
N LEU A 253 -23.03 1.44 -11.03
CA LEU A 253 -22.42 2.62 -11.64
C LEU A 253 -21.43 2.27 -12.76
N VAL A 254 -20.75 1.12 -12.65
CA VAL A 254 -19.88 0.59 -13.72
C VAL A 254 -20.70 0.29 -14.98
N GLU A 255 -21.82 -0.40 -14.84
CA GLU A 255 -22.74 -0.70 -15.95
C GLU A 255 -23.31 0.57 -16.57
N LYS A 256 -23.80 1.49 -15.72
CA LYS A 256 -24.31 2.80 -16.17
C LYS A 256 -23.27 3.63 -16.91
N PHE A 257 -21.99 3.46 -16.59
CA PHE A 257 -20.89 4.12 -17.28
C PHE A 257 -20.62 3.52 -18.68
N GLY A 258 -21.09 2.30 -18.95
CA GLY A 258 -20.94 1.58 -20.21
C GLY A 258 -19.85 0.52 -20.20
N ILE A 259 -19.29 0.20 -19.03
CA ILE A 259 -18.32 -0.90 -18.86
C ILE A 259 -19.12 -2.18 -18.57
N ASP A 260 -18.76 -3.28 -19.23
CA ASP A 260 -19.34 -4.59 -18.95
C ASP A 260 -19.07 -4.97 -17.47
N PRO A 261 -20.08 -5.27 -16.64
CA PRO A 261 -19.89 -5.70 -15.26
C PRO A 261 -19.00 -6.94 -15.12
N ASN A 262 -18.93 -7.80 -16.15
CA ASN A 262 -17.99 -8.92 -16.18
C ASN A 262 -16.53 -8.46 -16.26
N ASN A 263 -16.27 -7.24 -16.69
CA ASN A 263 -14.96 -6.59 -16.69
C ASN A 263 -14.77 -5.62 -15.50
N ALA A 264 -15.58 -5.79 -14.44
CA ALA A 264 -15.35 -5.18 -13.14
C ALA A 264 -14.57 -6.15 -12.22
N PHE A 265 -13.54 -5.63 -11.56
CA PHE A 265 -12.70 -6.37 -10.62
C PHE A 265 -12.90 -5.77 -9.23
N ALA A 266 -13.51 -6.56 -8.35
CA ALA A 266 -13.88 -6.09 -7.02
C ALA A 266 -12.67 -5.99 -6.08
N PHE A 267 -12.84 -5.19 -5.04
CA PHE A 267 -12.04 -5.21 -3.82
C PHE A 267 -12.95 -4.84 -2.64
N TRP A 268 -12.49 -4.87 -1.39
CA TRP A 268 -13.39 -4.83 -0.24
C TRP A 268 -13.29 -3.56 0.60
N ASP A 269 -14.28 -3.35 1.46
CA ASP A 269 -14.36 -2.19 2.33
C ASP A 269 -13.22 -2.14 3.38
N TRP A 270 -12.80 -3.30 3.89
CA TRP A 270 -11.64 -3.51 4.75
C TRP A 270 -10.28 -3.26 4.09
N VAL A 271 -10.27 -2.98 2.78
CA VAL A 271 -9.09 -2.47 2.06
C VAL A 271 -9.11 -0.94 2.08
N GLY A 272 -8.23 -0.36 2.89
CA GLY A 272 -7.94 1.07 2.88
C GLY A 272 -7.20 1.47 1.61
N GLY A 273 -7.50 2.66 1.05
CA GLY A 273 -6.94 3.11 -0.23
C GLY A 273 -5.41 3.06 -0.28
N ARG A 274 -4.73 3.65 0.71
CA ARG A 274 -3.26 3.63 0.82
C ARG A 274 -2.63 2.24 1.06
N TYR A 275 -3.45 1.23 1.34
CA TYR A 275 -3.04 -0.18 1.52
C TYR A 275 -3.50 -1.09 0.38
N SER A 276 -4.00 -0.53 -0.73
CA SER A 276 -4.76 -1.28 -1.74
C SER A 276 -3.93 -1.85 -2.89
N VAL A 277 -2.63 -1.56 -3.00
CA VAL A 277 -1.80 -1.97 -4.15
C VAL A 277 -1.80 -3.51 -4.39
N CYS A 278 -1.93 -4.31 -3.34
CA CYS A 278 -2.00 -5.78 -3.44
C CYS A 278 -3.40 -6.30 -3.85
N SER A 279 -4.40 -5.43 -3.97
CA SER A 279 -5.74 -5.77 -4.48
C SER A 279 -5.79 -5.59 -6.01
N ALA A 280 -6.98 -5.76 -6.59
CA ALA A 280 -7.23 -5.43 -8.00
C ALA A 280 -6.75 -4.03 -8.41
N VAL A 281 -6.66 -3.07 -7.46
CA VAL A 281 -6.15 -1.72 -7.69
C VAL A 281 -4.75 -1.71 -8.34
N GLY A 282 -3.81 -2.49 -7.80
CA GLY A 282 -2.47 -2.61 -8.38
C GLY A 282 -2.31 -3.87 -9.23
N VAL A 283 -2.88 -5.00 -8.79
CA VAL A 283 -2.66 -6.29 -9.44
C VAL A 283 -3.15 -6.30 -10.88
N LEU A 284 -4.28 -5.66 -11.20
CA LEU A 284 -4.80 -5.62 -12.57
C LEU A 284 -3.89 -4.86 -13.54
N PRO A 285 -3.59 -3.55 -13.35
CA PRO A 285 -2.73 -2.82 -14.28
C PRO A 285 -1.31 -3.38 -14.34
N LEU A 286 -0.75 -3.85 -13.21
CA LEU A 286 0.58 -4.47 -13.19
C LEU A 286 0.59 -5.81 -13.93
N SER A 287 -0.45 -6.64 -13.81
CA SER A 287 -0.52 -7.93 -14.51
C SER A 287 -0.70 -7.73 -16.01
N LEU A 288 -1.43 -6.70 -16.44
CA LEU A 288 -1.50 -6.32 -17.85
C LEU A 288 -0.09 -5.99 -18.39
N GLN A 289 0.68 -5.18 -17.65
CA GLN A 289 2.01 -4.76 -18.08
C GLN A 289 3.07 -5.86 -18.02
N TYR A 290 3.17 -6.59 -16.91
CA TYR A 290 4.27 -7.49 -16.59
C TYR A 290 3.91 -8.98 -16.62
N GLY A 291 2.62 -9.31 -16.74
CA GLY A 291 2.10 -10.66 -16.58
C GLY A 291 1.86 -11.03 -15.11
N PHE A 292 0.83 -11.84 -14.86
CA PHE A 292 0.42 -12.22 -13.50
C PHE A 292 1.54 -12.91 -12.71
N ALA A 293 2.37 -13.74 -13.36
CA ALA A 293 3.46 -14.46 -12.68
C ALA A 293 4.50 -13.52 -12.01
N VAL A 294 4.78 -12.36 -12.60
CA VAL A 294 5.67 -11.35 -11.99
C VAL A 294 4.98 -10.70 -10.79
N VAL A 295 3.70 -10.38 -10.91
CA VAL A 295 2.92 -9.76 -9.84
C VAL A 295 2.69 -10.73 -8.67
N GLU A 296 2.54 -12.02 -8.94
CA GLU A 296 2.43 -13.05 -7.91
C GLU A 296 3.68 -13.12 -7.03
N LYS A 297 4.89 -12.96 -7.61
CA LYS A 297 6.14 -12.85 -6.82
C LYS A 297 6.13 -11.62 -5.91
N PHE A 298 5.62 -10.48 -6.39
CA PHE A 298 5.44 -9.30 -5.55
C PHE A 298 4.47 -9.56 -4.38
N LEU A 299 3.35 -10.25 -4.62
CA LEU A 299 2.41 -10.64 -3.57
C LEU A 299 3.05 -11.61 -2.57
N GLN A 300 3.86 -12.57 -3.04
CA GLN A 300 4.60 -13.50 -2.18
C GLN A 300 5.60 -12.77 -1.27
N GLY A 301 6.32 -11.77 -1.79
CA GLY A 301 7.21 -10.93 -0.98
C GLY A 301 6.45 -10.13 0.09
N ALA A 302 5.29 -9.56 -0.28
CA ALA A 302 4.42 -8.87 0.67
C ALA A 302 3.87 -9.84 1.75
N HIS A 303 3.54 -11.08 1.37
CA HIS A 303 3.11 -12.10 2.32
C HIS A 303 4.24 -12.51 3.27
N SER A 304 5.48 -12.60 2.78
CA SER A 304 6.60 -12.99 3.63
C SER A 304 6.83 -12.01 4.77
N ILE A 305 6.82 -10.70 4.48
CA ILE A 305 6.97 -9.68 5.52
C ILE A 305 5.74 -9.60 6.45
N ASP A 306 4.55 -9.97 6.00
CA ASP A 306 3.37 -10.12 6.86
C ASP A 306 3.54 -11.26 7.88
N GLN A 307 4.06 -12.41 7.42
CA GLN A 307 4.37 -13.53 8.32
C GLN A 307 5.43 -13.13 9.35
N HIS A 308 6.48 -12.42 8.92
CA HIS A 308 7.48 -11.86 9.84
C HIS A 308 6.85 -10.92 10.86
N PHE A 309 6.04 -9.96 10.41
CA PHE A 309 5.39 -8.98 11.28
C PHE A 309 4.50 -9.62 12.33
N SER A 310 3.72 -10.65 11.95
CA SER A 310 2.77 -11.30 12.84
C SER A 310 3.41 -12.27 13.83
N SER A 311 4.48 -12.96 13.44
CA SER A 311 5.01 -14.10 14.21
C SER A 311 6.35 -13.85 14.92
N ALA A 312 7.21 -12.96 14.39
CA ALA A 312 8.54 -12.77 14.95
C ALA A 312 8.50 -12.05 16.30
N PRO A 313 9.37 -12.44 17.26
CA PRO A 313 9.54 -11.70 18.51
C PRO A 313 10.01 -10.27 18.22
N PHE A 314 9.61 -9.31 19.05
CA PHE A 314 9.84 -7.87 18.77
C PHE A 314 11.31 -7.53 18.55
N GLU A 315 12.23 -8.24 19.19
CA GLU A 315 13.67 -8.08 19.07
C GLU A 315 14.23 -8.42 17.68
N LYS A 316 13.47 -9.18 16.88
CA LYS A 316 13.83 -9.58 15.52
C LYS A 316 12.81 -9.09 14.48
N ASN A 317 11.77 -8.39 14.91
CA ASN A 317 10.66 -7.98 14.06
C ASN A 317 10.94 -6.62 13.41
N ILE A 318 11.33 -6.64 12.13
CA ILE A 318 11.78 -5.44 11.39
C ILE A 318 10.71 -4.33 11.39
N PRO A 319 9.44 -4.60 11.04
CA PRO A 319 8.39 -3.58 11.10
C PRO A 319 8.16 -3.00 12.51
N VAL A 320 8.19 -3.83 13.56
CA VAL A 320 8.02 -3.36 14.94
C VAL A 320 9.18 -2.47 15.36
N LEU A 321 10.42 -2.88 15.09
CA LEU A 321 11.61 -2.08 15.37
C LEU A 321 11.54 -0.71 14.68
N LEU A 322 11.21 -0.67 13.38
CA LEU A 322 11.06 0.58 12.64
C LEU A 322 9.95 1.46 13.22
N GLY A 323 8.82 0.88 13.64
CA GLY A 323 7.73 1.60 14.30
C GLY A 323 8.14 2.20 15.64
N LEU A 324 8.79 1.41 16.50
CA LEU A 324 9.27 1.86 17.82
C LEU A 324 10.35 2.94 17.71
N LEU A 325 11.26 2.81 16.74
CA LEU A 325 12.26 3.83 16.46
C LEU A 325 11.64 5.13 15.93
N SER A 326 10.56 5.04 15.13
CA SER A 326 9.82 6.24 14.72
C SER A 326 9.20 6.93 15.93
N VAL A 327 8.54 6.17 16.82
CA VAL A 327 7.99 6.72 18.08
C VAL A 327 9.08 7.35 18.95
N TRP A 328 10.25 6.71 19.07
CA TRP A 328 11.40 7.26 19.80
C TRP A 328 11.84 8.61 19.22
N ASN A 329 12.04 8.67 17.91
CA ASN A 329 12.52 9.87 17.24
C ASN A 329 11.50 11.01 17.29
N VAL A 330 10.23 10.72 17.03
CA VAL A 330 9.17 11.74 16.96
C VAL A 330 8.74 12.18 18.35
N SER A 331 8.31 11.25 19.20
CA SER A 331 7.64 11.58 20.46
C SER A 331 8.59 11.87 21.61
N PHE A 332 9.85 11.42 21.55
CA PHE A 332 10.83 11.64 22.62
C PHE A 332 11.98 12.56 22.19
N LEU A 333 12.63 12.30 21.04
CA LEU A 333 13.70 13.18 20.54
C LEU A 333 13.16 14.47 19.90
N GLY A 334 11.88 14.53 19.55
CA GLY A 334 11.25 15.72 18.96
C GLY A 334 11.67 15.95 17.51
N TYR A 335 11.98 14.90 16.76
CA TYR A 335 12.30 14.97 15.33
C TYR A 335 11.02 14.78 14.50
N PRO A 336 10.45 15.85 13.91
CA PRO A 336 9.10 15.79 13.34
C PRO A 336 9.04 15.21 11.92
N ALA A 337 10.19 14.91 11.31
CA ALA A 337 10.28 14.55 9.90
C ALA A 337 11.12 13.29 9.69
N ARG A 338 10.73 12.47 8.72
CA ARG A 338 11.50 11.28 8.29
C ARG A 338 11.83 11.37 6.81
N ALA A 339 13.11 11.48 6.51
CA ALA A 339 13.60 11.39 5.14
C ALA A 339 13.62 9.91 4.66
N ILE A 340 12.97 9.63 3.53
CA ILE A 340 13.03 8.33 2.84
C ILE A 340 13.93 8.49 1.63
N LEU A 341 15.14 7.93 1.72
CA LEU A 341 16.24 8.17 0.78
C LEU A 341 16.67 6.86 0.11
N PRO A 342 15.89 6.32 -0.84
CA PRO A 342 16.30 5.11 -1.54
C PRO A 342 17.49 5.41 -2.45
N TYR A 343 18.61 4.70 -2.26
CA TYR A 343 19.77 4.76 -3.16
C TYR A 343 19.55 3.87 -4.39
N SER A 344 18.39 4.02 -5.03
CA SER A 344 17.99 3.31 -6.24
C SER A 344 16.97 4.14 -7.01
N GLN A 345 17.28 4.47 -8.28
CA GLN A 345 16.38 5.26 -9.14
C GLN A 345 15.05 4.53 -9.38
N ALA A 346 15.06 3.20 -9.43
CA ALA A 346 13.85 2.40 -9.59
C ALA A 346 12.83 2.66 -8.47
N LEU A 347 13.29 3.12 -7.30
CA LEU A 347 12.45 3.41 -6.14
C LEU A 347 12.08 4.90 -6.03
N GLU A 348 12.23 5.71 -7.10
CA GLU A 348 11.95 7.16 -7.06
C GLU A 348 10.50 7.52 -6.63
N LYS A 349 9.56 6.58 -6.78
CA LYS A 349 8.15 6.73 -6.36
C LYS A 349 7.84 6.09 -5.01
N LEU A 350 8.81 5.49 -4.32
CA LEU A 350 8.63 4.92 -2.99
C LEU A 350 8.24 6.01 -1.97
N ALA A 351 8.98 7.12 -1.91
CA ALA A 351 8.72 8.17 -0.95
C ALA A 351 7.32 8.79 -1.10
N PRO A 352 6.84 9.17 -2.31
CA PRO A 352 5.46 9.61 -2.51
C PRO A 352 4.40 8.58 -2.06
N HIS A 353 4.63 7.28 -2.27
CA HIS A 353 3.73 6.25 -1.78
C HIS A 353 3.71 6.19 -0.25
N ILE A 354 4.88 6.11 0.39
CA ILE A 354 5.00 6.04 1.84
C ILE A 354 4.50 7.32 2.51
N GLN A 355 4.62 8.48 1.85
CA GLN A 355 4.05 9.74 2.34
C GLN A 355 2.56 9.59 2.64
N GLN A 356 1.78 9.07 1.68
CA GLN A 356 0.36 8.83 1.93
C GLN A 356 0.14 7.73 2.97
N VAL A 357 0.89 6.62 2.91
CA VAL A 357 0.76 5.52 3.88
C VAL A 357 0.98 6.00 5.31
N SER A 358 1.97 6.86 5.54
CA SER A 358 2.34 7.36 6.86
C SER A 358 1.44 8.52 7.29
N MET A 359 1.43 9.61 6.54
CA MET A 359 0.80 10.87 6.96
C MET A 359 -0.73 10.75 7.05
N GLU A 360 -1.38 10.07 6.09
CA GLU A 360 -2.85 9.90 6.11
C GLU A 360 -3.31 8.87 7.16
N SER A 361 -2.41 7.95 7.57
CA SER A 361 -2.69 7.01 8.66
C SER A 361 -2.52 7.63 10.04
N ASN A 362 -1.39 8.32 10.24
CA ASN A 362 -0.88 8.65 11.56
C ASN A 362 -0.95 10.15 11.88
N GLY A 363 -1.20 11.02 10.91
CA GLY A 363 -1.44 12.45 11.12
C GLY A 363 -2.80 12.71 11.75
N LYS A 364 -2.95 12.37 13.03
CA LYS A 364 -4.21 12.38 13.77
C LYS A 364 -4.10 13.23 15.03
N GLY A 365 -5.14 14.01 15.34
CA GLY A 365 -5.21 14.83 16.55
C GLY A 365 -5.98 14.21 17.70
N VAL A 366 -6.52 13.00 17.53
CA VAL A 366 -7.36 12.29 18.51
C VAL A 366 -6.96 10.83 18.63
N SER A 367 -7.05 10.27 19.84
CA SER A 367 -6.85 8.85 20.12
C SER A 367 -8.03 7.98 19.63
N ILE A 368 -7.87 6.66 19.70
CA ILE A 368 -8.92 5.70 19.31
C ILE A 368 -10.17 5.79 20.22
N ASP A 369 -10.01 6.29 21.44
CA ASP A 369 -11.09 6.52 22.41
C ASP A 369 -11.70 7.93 22.31
N GLY A 370 -11.28 8.73 21.31
CA GLY A 370 -11.79 10.07 21.06
C GLY A 370 -11.17 11.17 21.94
N LEU A 371 -10.07 10.90 22.64
CA LEU A 371 -9.38 11.90 23.44
C LEU A 371 -8.44 12.74 22.55
N PRO A 372 -8.47 14.08 22.62
CA PRO A 372 -7.47 14.93 21.96
C PRO A 372 -6.05 14.58 22.41
N LEU A 373 -5.12 14.49 21.47
CA LEU A 373 -3.71 14.21 21.78
C LEU A 373 -3.01 15.50 22.25
N PRO A 374 -2.27 15.48 23.38
CA PRO A 374 -1.53 16.64 23.86
C PRO A 374 -0.14 16.79 23.20
N PHE A 375 0.12 16.07 22.11
CA PHE A 375 1.39 16.04 21.38
C PHE A 375 1.16 15.77 19.89
N GLU A 376 2.14 16.15 19.07
CA GLU A 376 2.17 15.83 17.64
C GLU A 376 2.29 14.32 17.41
N SER A 377 1.52 13.81 16.46
CA SER A 377 1.51 12.38 16.09
C SER A 377 2.40 12.12 14.87
N GLY A 378 1.88 11.47 13.82
CA GLY A 378 2.68 10.97 12.70
C GLY A 378 3.67 11.98 12.12
N GLU A 379 4.85 11.48 11.75
CA GLU A 379 5.92 12.25 11.13
C GLU A 379 5.55 12.79 9.74
N ILE A 380 6.22 13.89 9.36
CA ILE A 380 6.25 14.44 7.99
C ILE A 380 7.15 13.58 7.09
#